data_AF-A0A8T7DPK9-F1
#
_entry.id   AF-A0A8T7DPK9-F1
#
_cell.length_a   1.000
_cell.length_b   1.000
_cell.length_c   1.000
_cell.angle_alpha   90.00
_cell.angle_beta   90.00
_cell.angle_gamma   90.00
#
_symmetry.space_group_name_H-M   'P 1'
#
loop_
_entity.id
_entity.type
_entity.pdbx_description
1 polymer ?
#
loop_
_entity_poly.entity_id
_entity_poly.type
_entity_poly.pdbx_seq_one_letter_code
_entity_poly.pdbx_strand_id
1 'polypeptide(L)'
;MAFDKTPVTPMREISWPGLTKFNTLILNVDKRDLGIQTTPLEFANQLFTPKQETHITVFGSSLGAQLQQQFTSRPGLELDVCQAFESTDWSYQKTTDLRHLVKISGSSTFQQVEESIIMLIKMEGMAVFYSKLKSLKMIADDYPLPPPHITLYTRNCDSGIGVRSDDELTALSRAHLKNFLKN
;
A
#
# COMPACT_ATOMS: atom_id res chain seq x y z
N MET A 1 5.67 27.77 -7.35
CA MET A 1 5.51 26.35 -6.94
C MET A 1 6.90 25.78 -6.71
N ALA A 2 7.26 25.47 -5.46
CA ALA A 2 8.52 24.79 -5.18
C ALA A 2 8.36 23.32 -5.56
N PHE A 3 9.16 22.83 -6.51
CA PHE A 3 9.23 21.41 -6.80
C PHE A 3 9.81 20.71 -5.57
N ASP A 4 9.00 19.85 -4.94
CA ASP A 4 9.45 18.97 -3.86
C ASP A 4 10.50 18.02 -4.46
N LYS A 5 11.78 18.37 -4.28
CA LYS A 5 12.95 17.61 -4.75
C LYS A 5 13.23 16.43 -3.82
N THR A 6 12.20 15.69 -3.42
CA THR A 6 12.40 14.47 -2.65
C THR A 6 13.13 13.47 -3.53
N PRO A 7 14.25 12.88 -3.07
CA PRO A 7 14.98 11.90 -3.86
C PRO A 7 14.10 10.70 -4.17
N VAL A 8 14.25 10.18 -5.40
CA VAL A 8 13.66 8.90 -5.81
C VAL A 8 14.43 7.78 -5.11
N THR A 9 13.72 6.91 -4.40
CA THR A 9 14.28 5.70 -3.84
C THR A 9 14.23 4.60 -4.90
N PRO A 10 15.38 4.15 -5.42
CA PRO A 10 15.39 3.06 -6.39
C PRO A 10 15.05 1.74 -5.70
N MET A 11 14.23 0.93 -6.36
CA MET A 11 14.04 -0.48 -6.02
C MET A 11 14.77 -1.31 -7.06
N ARG A 12 15.99 -1.77 -6.74
CA ARG A 12 16.83 -2.49 -7.71
C ARG A 12 16.23 -3.87 -8.01
N GLU A 13 16.13 -4.19 -9.30
CA GLU A 13 15.78 -5.50 -9.91
C GLU A 13 15.06 -6.46 -8.94
N ILE A 14 13.78 -6.19 -8.70
CA ILE A 14 12.96 -7.02 -7.83
C ILE A 14 12.43 -8.21 -8.64
N SER A 15 12.88 -9.42 -8.30
CA SER A 15 12.28 -10.65 -8.81
C SER A 15 10.85 -10.82 -8.27
N TRP A 16 9.98 -11.48 -9.03
CA TRP A 16 8.62 -11.78 -8.58
C TRP A 16 8.64 -12.47 -7.21
N PRO A 17 8.08 -11.85 -6.14
CA PRO A 17 8.17 -12.40 -4.80
C PRO A 17 7.14 -13.51 -4.53
N GLY A 18 6.27 -13.80 -5.50
CA GLY A 18 5.10 -14.64 -5.28
C GLY A 18 3.97 -13.91 -4.56
N LEU A 19 2.84 -14.60 -4.45
CA LEU A 19 1.78 -14.20 -3.53
C LEU A 19 2.14 -14.64 -2.11
N THR A 20 1.82 -13.82 -1.12
CA THR A 20 1.91 -14.25 0.29
C THR A 20 0.87 -15.34 0.58
N LYS A 21 0.97 -16.00 1.75
CA LYS A 21 -0.05 -16.95 2.25
C LYS A 21 -1.47 -16.36 2.36
N PHE A 22 -1.61 -15.03 2.32
CA PHE A 22 -2.89 -14.33 2.35
C PHE A 22 -3.33 -13.84 0.96
N ASN A 23 -2.70 -14.34 -0.11
CA ASN A 23 -2.91 -13.91 -1.49
C ASN A 23 -2.72 -12.39 -1.67
N THR A 24 -1.72 -11.81 -1.01
CA THR A 24 -1.34 -10.41 -1.25
C THR A 24 -0.04 -10.35 -2.05
N LEU A 25 0.16 -9.26 -2.80
CA LEU A 25 1.46 -8.91 -3.37
C LEU A 25 1.95 -7.63 -2.68
N ILE A 26 3.14 -7.71 -2.10
CA ILE A 26 3.76 -6.61 -1.36
C ILE A 26 5.18 -6.37 -1.84
N LEU A 27 5.61 -5.11 -1.79
CA LEU A 27 7.01 -4.70 -1.95
C LEU A 27 7.55 -4.33 -0.58
N ASN A 28 8.55 -5.05 -0.10
CA ASN A 28 9.19 -4.72 1.17
C ASN A 28 9.93 -3.40 1.04
N VAL A 29 9.79 -2.54 2.05
CA VAL A 29 10.48 -1.25 2.14
C VAL A 29 11.35 -1.25 3.38
N ASP A 30 12.58 -0.77 3.26
CA ASP A 30 13.44 -0.59 4.42
C ASP A 30 12.88 0.51 5.33
N LYS A 31 12.57 0.15 6.57
CA LYS A 31 12.07 1.06 7.59
C LYS A 31 13.01 2.24 7.83
N ARG A 32 14.33 2.05 7.65
CA ARG A 32 15.36 3.09 7.80
C ARG A 32 15.18 4.21 6.77
N ASP A 33 14.67 3.90 5.59
CA ASP A 33 14.45 4.88 4.52
C ASP A 33 13.27 5.81 4.81
N LEU A 34 12.35 5.41 5.70
CA LEU A 34 11.12 6.15 5.97
C LEU A 34 11.27 7.20 7.08
N GLY A 35 12.40 7.21 7.80
CA GLY A 35 12.63 8.13 8.91
C GLY A 35 11.61 7.98 10.04
N ILE A 36 10.95 6.82 10.15
CA ILE A 36 9.96 6.59 11.21
C ILE A 36 10.64 6.25 12.54
N GLN A 37 10.09 6.81 13.61
CA GLN A 37 10.56 6.51 14.96
C GLN A 37 10.19 5.06 15.32
N THR A 38 11.04 4.42 16.12
CA THR A 38 10.79 3.08 16.65
C THR A 38 9.96 3.09 17.93
N THR A 39 9.61 4.28 18.44
CA THR A 39 8.80 4.49 19.64
C THR A 39 7.34 4.79 19.30
N PRO A 40 6.40 4.40 20.17
CA PRO A 40 5.02 4.87 20.10
C PRO A 40 4.92 6.38 20.01
N LEU A 41 3.85 6.83 19.37
CA LEU A 41 3.57 8.23 19.11
C LEU A 41 2.16 8.56 19.57
N GLU A 42 2.01 9.73 20.20
CA GLU A 42 0.70 10.26 20.52
C GLU A 42 0.18 11.16 19.37
N PHE A 43 -1.03 10.87 18.89
CA PHE A 43 -1.75 11.68 17.91
C PHE A 43 -3.24 11.71 18.27
N ALA A 44 -3.84 12.91 18.30
CA ALA A 44 -5.24 13.11 18.68
C ALA A 44 -5.62 12.44 20.03
N ASN A 45 -4.73 12.55 21.04
CA ASN A 45 -4.86 11.91 22.35
C ASN A 45 -4.99 10.38 22.31
N GLN A 46 -4.48 9.75 21.24
CA GLN A 46 -4.41 8.30 21.08
C GLN A 46 -2.96 7.87 20.87
N LEU A 47 -2.60 6.73 21.43
CA LEU A 47 -1.28 6.15 21.26
C LEU A 47 -1.25 5.24 20.03
N PHE A 48 -0.33 5.50 19.11
CA PHE A 48 -0.07 4.72 17.91
C PHE A 48 1.27 3.99 18.04
N THR A 49 1.28 2.73 17.64
CA THR A 49 2.48 1.89 17.65
C THR A 49 3.13 1.91 16.27
N PRO A 50 4.48 2.04 16.16
CA PRO A 50 5.16 1.93 14.88
C PRO A 50 4.93 0.55 14.27
N LYS A 51 4.62 0.50 12.98
CA LYS A 51 4.50 -0.76 12.28
C LYS A 51 5.84 -1.49 12.28
N GLN A 52 5.83 -2.77 12.64
CA GLN A 52 7.04 -3.59 12.72
C GLN A 52 7.58 -3.92 11.31
N GLU A 53 6.67 -4.19 10.38
CA GLU A 53 6.97 -4.51 8.99
C GLU A 53 6.46 -3.41 8.04
N THR A 54 7.37 -2.83 7.26
CA THR A 54 7.08 -1.78 6.29
C THR A 54 7.07 -2.32 4.88
N HIS A 55 5.96 -2.13 4.18
CA HIS A 55 5.78 -2.57 2.81
C HIS A 55 4.79 -1.68 2.08
N ILE A 56 4.80 -1.77 0.75
CA ILE A 56 3.81 -1.20 -0.16
C ILE A 56 2.95 -2.37 -0.64
N THR A 57 1.64 -2.28 -0.48
CA THR A 57 0.73 -3.27 -1.04
C THR A 57 0.47 -2.95 -2.51
N VAL A 58 0.87 -3.84 -3.41
CA VAL A 58 0.56 -3.74 -4.85
C VAL A 58 -0.88 -4.13 -5.10
N PHE A 59 -1.31 -5.26 -4.51
CA PHE A 59 -2.71 -5.62 -4.41
C PHE A 59 -3.00 -6.45 -3.16
N GLY A 60 -4.23 -6.29 -2.66
CA GLY A 60 -4.73 -6.99 -1.49
C GLY A 60 -5.27 -8.39 -1.78
N SER A 61 -5.68 -9.07 -0.70
CA SER A 61 -6.07 -10.48 -0.69
C SER A 61 -7.19 -10.84 -1.65
N SER A 62 -8.20 -9.98 -1.81
CA SER A 62 -9.33 -10.23 -2.71
C SER A 62 -8.89 -10.33 -4.16
N LEU A 63 -8.05 -9.39 -4.63
CA LEU A 63 -7.53 -9.42 -5.99
C LEU A 63 -6.54 -10.57 -6.15
N GLY A 64 -5.60 -10.76 -5.23
CA GLY A 64 -4.66 -11.86 -5.36
C GLY A 64 -5.33 -13.24 -5.34
N ALA A 65 -6.42 -13.44 -4.59
CA ALA A 65 -7.19 -14.68 -4.65
C ALA A 65 -7.85 -14.90 -6.02
N GLN A 66 -8.38 -13.83 -6.63
CA GLN A 66 -8.89 -13.88 -8.00
C GLN A 66 -7.77 -14.21 -9.01
N LEU A 67 -6.60 -13.60 -8.89
CA LEU A 67 -5.46 -13.91 -9.76
C LEU A 67 -4.98 -15.36 -9.57
N GLN A 68 -4.91 -15.84 -8.33
CA GLN A 68 -4.53 -17.21 -8.01
C GLN A 68 -5.46 -18.24 -8.67
N GLN A 69 -6.78 -18.00 -8.63
CA GLN A 69 -7.75 -18.85 -9.34
C GLN A 69 -7.50 -18.84 -10.85
N GLN A 70 -7.19 -17.67 -11.42
CA GLN A 70 -6.88 -17.55 -12.83
C GLN A 70 -5.60 -18.28 -13.21
N PHE A 71 -4.54 -18.22 -12.40
CA PHE A 71 -3.30 -18.97 -12.60
C PHE A 71 -3.54 -20.48 -12.66
N THR A 72 -4.39 -21.01 -11.77
CA THR A 72 -4.78 -22.42 -11.80
C THR A 72 -5.54 -22.79 -13.08
N SER A 73 -6.43 -21.90 -13.55
CA SER A 73 -7.26 -22.17 -14.74
C SER A 73 -6.55 -21.95 -16.08
N ARG A 74 -5.49 -21.14 -16.11
CA ARG A 74 -4.77 -20.73 -17.33
C ARG A 74 -3.25 -20.86 -17.13
N PRO A 75 -2.70 -22.08 -17.26
CA PRO A 75 -1.27 -22.32 -17.14
C PRO A 75 -0.49 -21.44 -18.12
N GLY A 76 0.48 -20.67 -17.61
CA GLY A 76 1.26 -19.69 -18.38
C GLY A 76 0.96 -18.24 -18.01
N LEU A 77 -0.25 -17.94 -17.53
CA LEU A 77 -0.63 -16.57 -17.15
C LEU A 77 0.17 -16.05 -15.94
N GLU A 78 0.56 -16.93 -15.02
CA GLU A 78 1.44 -16.57 -13.92
C GLU A 78 2.79 -16.07 -14.44
N LEU A 79 3.36 -16.72 -15.46
CA LEU A 79 4.62 -16.30 -16.07
C LEU A 79 4.49 -14.90 -16.70
N ASP A 80 3.38 -14.61 -17.38
CA ASP A 80 3.13 -13.29 -17.96
C ASP A 80 3.05 -12.19 -16.86
N VAL A 81 2.44 -12.52 -15.72
CA VAL A 81 2.38 -11.61 -14.56
C VAL A 81 3.76 -11.43 -13.93
N CYS A 82 4.54 -12.50 -13.77
CA CYS A 82 5.92 -12.42 -13.29
C CYS A 82 6.74 -11.50 -14.19
N GLN A 83 6.68 -11.68 -15.51
CA GLN A 83 7.41 -10.84 -16.46
C GLN A 83 6.94 -9.38 -16.42
N ALA A 84 5.63 -9.15 -16.30
CA ALA A 84 5.08 -7.80 -16.15
C ALA A 84 5.58 -7.13 -14.87
N PHE A 85 5.68 -7.88 -13.78
CA PHE A 85 6.18 -7.38 -12.50
C PHE A 85 7.69 -7.06 -12.58
N GLU A 86 8.49 -8.00 -13.08
CA GLU A 86 9.95 -7.88 -13.12
C GLU A 86 10.44 -6.81 -14.11
N SER A 87 9.63 -6.51 -15.14
CA SER A 87 9.91 -5.41 -16.08
C SER A 87 9.38 -4.05 -15.63
N THR A 88 8.68 -3.98 -14.49
CA THR A 88 8.15 -2.72 -13.95
C THR A 88 9.20 -2.02 -13.10
N ASP A 89 9.39 -0.71 -13.32
CA ASP A 89 10.18 0.13 -12.42
C ASP A 89 9.38 0.44 -11.14
N TRP A 90 9.78 -0.20 -10.05
CA TRP A 90 9.17 -0.06 -8.73
C TRP A 90 9.81 1.06 -7.88
N SER A 91 10.63 1.91 -8.49
CA SER A 91 11.16 3.09 -7.80
C SER A 91 10.02 3.99 -7.31
N TYR A 92 10.23 4.62 -6.15
CA TYR A 92 9.21 5.46 -5.54
C TYR A 92 9.79 6.73 -4.94
N GLN A 93 8.96 7.77 -4.88
CA GLN A 93 9.28 9.02 -4.21
C GLN A 93 8.42 9.15 -2.95
N LYS A 94 9.06 9.33 -1.80
CA LYS A 94 8.38 9.70 -0.55
C LYS A 94 7.71 11.07 -0.73
N THR A 95 6.53 11.24 -0.14
CA THR A 95 5.88 12.56 -0.10
C THR A 95 5.77 13.07 1.32
N THR A 96 5.36 14.33 1.47
CA THR A 96 4.98 14.91 2.75
C THR A 96 3.48 14.70 3.06
N ASP A 97 2.76 13.95 2.23
CA ASP A 97 1.34 13.69 2.41
C ASP A 97 1.11 12.50 3.35
N LEU A 98 0.88 12.83 4.62
CA LEU A 98 0.60 11.89 5.69
C LEU A 98 -0.88 11.95 6.05
N ARG A 99 -1.52 10.79 6.11
CA ARG A 99 -2.96 10.67 6.41
C ARG A 99 -3.18 9.82 7.64
N HIS A 100 -4.11 10.25 8.48
CA HIS A 100 -4.71 9.41 9.50
C HIS A 100 -5.99 8.79 8.93
N LEU A 101 -6.01 7.46 8.90
CA LEU A 101 -7.12 6.65 8.45
C LEU A 101 -7.83 6.03 9.65
N VAL A 102 -9.16 5.98 9.58
CA VAL A 102 -10.02 5.30 10.56
C VAL A 102 -10.99 4.38 9.84
N LYS A 103 -10.99 3.12 10.24
CA LYS A 103 -11.93 2.11 9.76
C LYS A 103 -12.74 1.57 10.94
N ILE A 104 -14.06 1.64 10.81
CA ILE A 104 -14.99 1.09 11.78
C ILE A 104 -15.57 -0.20 11.18
N SER A 105 -15.43 -1.31 11.90
CA SER A 105 -15.96 -2.61 11.52
C SER A 105 -16.77 -3.21 12.67
N GLY A 106 -17.56 -4.24 12.39
CA GLY A 106 -18.41 -4.91 13.38
C GLY A 106 -19.88 -4.49 13.34
N SER A 107 -20.65 -4.97 14.30
CA SER A 107 -22.10 -4.71 14.41
C SER A 107 -22.35 -3.41 15.18
N SER A 108 -23.61 -2.94 15.19
CA SER A 108 -24.03 -1.79 16.01
C SER A 108 -23.77 -1.98 17.51
N THR A 109 -23.70 -3.23 17.98
CA THR A 109 -23.44 -3.59 19.38
C THR A 109 -21.96 -3.76 19.71
N PHE A 110 -21.12 -4.09 18.73
CA PHE A 110 -19.68 -4.26 18.91
C PHE A 110 -18.95 -3.65 17.71
N GLN A 111 -18.52 -2.40 17.88
CA GLN A 111 -17.70 -1.70 16.90
C GLN A 111 -16.22 -1.85 17.25
N GLN A 112 -15.44 -2.33 16.29
CA GLN A 112 -13.99 -2.27 16.34
C GLN A 112 -13.54 -1.04 15.54
N VAL A 113 -12.72 -0.21 16.17
CA VAL A 113 -12.11 0.97 15.54
C VAL A 113 -10.64 0.67 15.31
N GLU A 114 -10.29 0.52 14.04
CA GLU A 114 -8.93 0.37 13.54
C GLU A 114 -8.44 1.72 13.04
N GLU A 115 -7.17 2.05 13.29
CA GLU A 115 -6.59 3.31 12.84
C GLU A 115 -5.18 3.11 12.30
N SER A 116 -4.80 3.92 11.31
CA SER A 116 -3.47 3.88 10.71
C SER A 116 -2.99 5.27 10.34
N ILE A 117 -1.71 5.54 10.53
CA ILE A 117 -1.03 6.69 9.94
C ILE A 117 -0.24 6.18 8.74
N ILE A 118 -0.57 6.69 7.56
CA ILE A 118 0.06 6.29 6.29
C ILE A 118 0.78 7.47 5.66
N MET A 119 1.79 7.16 4.84
CA MET A 119 2.43 8.08 3.90
C MET A 119 2.01 7.72 2.49
N LEU A 120 1.44 8.66 1.75
CA LEU A 120 1.30 8.48 0.30
C LEU A 120 2.67 8.61 -0.35
N ILE A 121 2.91 7.79 -1.36
CA ILE A 121 4.14 7.83 -2.16
C ILE A 121 3.77 8.00 -3.63
N LYS A 122 4.70 8.53 -4.42
CA LYS A 122 4.59 8.46 -5.88
C LYS A 122 5.30 7.20 -6.35
N MET A 123 4.62 6.37 -7.12
CA MET A 123 5.14 5.11 -7.65
C MET A 123 4.46 4.83 -9.00
N GLU A 124 5.08 5.30 -10.08
CA GLU A 124 4.54 5.14 -11.44
C GLU A 124 4.41 3.67 -11.84
N GLY A 125 5.29 2.81 -11.32
CA GLY A 125 5.25 1.37 -11.54
C GLY A 125 3.90 0.72 -11.19
N MET A 126 3.17 1.27 -10.20
CA MET A 126 1.83 0.77 -9.86
C MET A 126 0.87 0.89 -11.05
N ALA A 127 0.83 2.06 -11.69
CA ALA A 127 -0.04 2.31 -12.84
C ALA A 127 0.36 1.46 -14.06
N VAL A 128 1.67 1.32 -14.29
CA VAL A 128 2.22 0.48 -15.37
C VAL A 128 1.81 -0.97 -15.19
N PHE A 129 2.02 -1.53 -13.99
CA PHE A 129 1.71 -2.92 -13.70
C PHE A 129 0.20 -3.21 -13.77
N TYR A 130 -0.65 -2.34 -13.21
CA TYR A 130 -2.11 -2.50 -13.33
C TYR A 130 -2.59 -2.42 -14.77
N SER A 131 -1.98 -1.57 -15.60
CA SER A 131 -2.28 -1.52 -17.04
C SER A 131 -1.93 -2.84 -17.74
N LYS A 132 -0.84 -3.51 -17.33
CA LYS A 132 -0.51 -4.86 -17.81
C LYS A 132 -1.54 -5.90 -17.38
N LEU A 133 -1.96 -5.90 -16.12
CA LEU A 133 -3.00 -6.81 -15.63
C LEU A 133 -4.33 -6.63 -16.39
N LYS A 134 -4.70 -5.39 -16.73
CA LYS A 134 -5.86 -5.08 -17.58
C LYS A 134 -5.69 -5.63 -18.99
N SER A 135 -4.51 -5.43 -19.61
CA SER A 135 -4.23 -5.94 -20.96
C SER A 135 -4.26 -7.47 -21.06
N LEU A 136 -3.87 -8.16 -19.98
CA LEU A 136 -3.94 -9.62 -19.85
C LEU A 136 -5.36 -10.12 -19.50
N LYS A 137 -6.35 -9.21 -19.40
CA LYS A 137 -7.73 -9.51 -19.00
C LYS A 137 -7.80 -10.28 -17.68
N MET A 138 -6.94 -9.90 -16.73
CA MET A 138 -6.94 -10.46 -15.38
C MET A 138 -7.83 -9.67 -14.43
N ILE A 139 -7.98 -8.39 -14.71
CA ILE A 139 -8.87 -7.45 -14.03
C ILE A 139 -9.67 -6.68 -15.07
N ALA A 140 -10.80 -6.12 -14.65
CA ALA A 140 -11.64 -5.29 -15.51
C ALA A 140 -10.89 -4.00 -15.91
N ASP A 141 -11.22 -3.47 -17.10
CA ASP A 141 -10.56 -2.27 -17.63
C ASP A 141 -10.82 -1.03 -16.73
N ASP A 142 -11.96 -1.00 -16.04
CA ASP A 142 -12.38 0.01 -15.06
C ASP A 142 -11.94 -0.30 -13.62
N TYR A 143 -11.20 -1.38 -13.37
CA TYR A 143 -10.71 -1.72 -12.03
C TYR A 143 -9.84 -0.56 -11.49
N PRO A 144 -10.10 -0.07 -10.25
CA PRO A 144 -9.44 1.11 -9.72
C PRO A 144 -7.95 0.87 -9.48
N LEU A 145 -7.14 1.90 -9.70
CA LEU A 145 -5.76 1.93 -9.29
C LEU A 145 -5.70 2.30 -7.80
N PRO A 146 -5.13 1.48 -6.90
CA PRO A 146 -4.99 1.86 -5.51
C PRO A 146 -3.95 2.98 -5.36
N PRO A 147 -4.18 3.98 -4.50
CA PRO A 147 -3.18 4.99 -4.21
C PRO A 147 -1.97 4.34 -3.50
N PRO A 148 -0.76 4.43 -4.06
CA PRO A 148 0.43 3.86 -3.42
C PRO A 148 0.70 4.51 -2.07
N HIS A 149 0.85 3.70 -1.03
CA HIS A 149 1.09 4.18 0.32
C HIS A 149 1.90 3.19 1.15
N ILE A 150 2.45 3.71 2.24
CA ILE A 150 3.14 2.92 3.27
C ILE A 150 2.52 3.24 4.62
N THR A 151 2.12 2.19 5.35
CA THR A 151 1.66 2.34 6.73
C THR A 151 2.84 2.50 7.67
N LEU A 152 2.85 3.60 8.43
CA LEU A 152 3.93 3.96 9.34
C LEU A 152 3.60 3.57 10.78
N TYR A 153 2.38 3.85 11.22
CA TYR A 153 1.90 3.56 12.57
C TYR A 153 0.49 3.00 12.54
N THR A 154 0.14 2.20 13.55
CA THR A 154 -1.17 1.56 13.67
C THR A 154 -1.70 1.65 15.09
N ARG A 155 -3.02 1.52 15.23
CA ARG A 155 -3.72 1.36 16.50
C ARG A 155 -4.87 0.37 16.30
N ASN A 156 -4.92 -0.66 17.12
CA ASN A 156 -5.88 -1.77 17.06
C ASN A 156 -5.91 -2.55 15.72
N CYS A 157 -4.86 -2.44 14.90
CA CYS A 157 -4.72 -3.20 13.64
C CYS A 157 -3.25 -3.34 13.21
N ASP A 158 -2.59 -4.46 13.53
CA ASP A 158 -1.14 -4.62 13.25
C ASP A 158 -0.79 -4.56 11.75
N SER A 159 -1.69 -5.04 10.89
CA SER A 159 -1.51 -4.99 9.43
C SER A 159 -1.63 -3.60 8.82
N GLY A 160 -2.27 -2.67 9.54
CA GLY A 160 -2.77 -1.41 9.00
C GLY A 160 -4.05 -1.55 8.19
N ILE A 161 -4.57 -0.43 7.71
CA ILE A 161 -5.77 -0.33 6.88
C ILE A 161 -5.39 -0.28 5.40
N GLY A 162 -5.82 -1.29 4.63
CA GLY A 162 -5.65 -1.30 3.17
C GLY A 162 -6.61 -0.33 2.47
N VAL A 163 -6.12 0.30 1.39
CA VAL A 163 -6.84 1.28 0.56
C VAL A 163 -6.82 0.85 -0.90
N ARG A 164 -7.99 0.71 -1.53
CA ARG A 164 -8.15 0.16 -2.89
C ARG A 164 -8.40 1.21 -3.97
N SER A 165 -8.78 2.43 -3.58
CA SER A 165 -9.06 3.53 -4.49
C SER A 165 -8.92 4.88 -3.77
N ASP A 166 -8.85 5.96 -4.53
CA ASP A 166 -8.87 7.33 -3.99
C ASP A 166 -10.17 7.67 -3.25
N ASP A 167 -11.30 7.11 -3.70
CA ASP A 167 -12.58 7.26 -3.00
C ASP A 167 -12.55 6.59 -1.63
N GLU A 168 -12.00 5.37 -1.54
CA GLU A 168 -11.82 4.68 -0.26
C GLU A 168 -10.83 5.44 0.64
N LEU A 169 -9.73 5.97 0.06
CA LEU A 169 -8.78 6.80 0.80
C LEU A 169 -9.48 8.01 1.42
N THR A 170 -10.32 8.69 0.64
CA THR A 170 -11.07 9.86 1.07
C THR A 170 -12.07 9.49 2.17
N ALA A 171 -12.83 8.41 1.99
CA ALA A 171 -13.82 7.95 2.96
C ALA A 171 -13.20 7.53 4.31
N LEU A 172 -11.99 6.97 4.30
CA LEU A 172 -11.27 6.54 5.50
C LEU A 172 -10.45 7.67 6.15
N SER A 173 -10.05 8.68 5.39
CA SER A 173 -9.25 9.79 5.90
C SER A 173 -10.00 10.62 6.94
N ARG A 174 -9.35 10.93 8.05
CA ARG A 174 -9.87 11.84 9.10
C ARG A 174 -9.03 13.09 9.28
N ALA A 175 -7.72 13.00 9.04
CA ALA A 175 -6.82 14.14 9.13
C ALA A 175 -5.62 14.02 8.19
N HIS A 176 -5.04 15.17 7.87
CA HIS A 176 -3.74 15.30 7.22
C HIS A 176 -2.71 15.76 8.26
N LEU A 177 -1.58 15.06 8.35
CA LEU A 177 -0.56 15.34 9.35
C LEU A 177 0.50 16.27 8.75
N LYS A 178 0.25 17.58 8.83
CA LYS A 178 1.20 18.61 8.38
C LYS A 178 2.37 18.71 9.38
N ASN A 179 3.61 18.77 8.88
CA ASN A 179 4.87 18.92 9.66
C ASN A 179 5.31 17.74 10.54
N PHE A 180 4.72 16.56 10.36
CA PHE A 180 4.97 15.40 11.21
C PHE A 180 6.40 14.85 11.18
N LEU A 181 7.09 14.92 10.04
CA LEU A 181 8.45 14.39 9.84
C LEU A 181 9.55 15.45 9.96
N LYS A 182 9.26 16.62 10.54
CA LYS A 182 10.21 17.73 10.67
C LYS A 182 11.06 17.72 11.95
N ASN A 183 10.99 16.65 12.75
CA ASN A 183 11.73 16.52 14.01
C ASN A 183 12.88 15.52 13.86
#